data_AF-A0A5S9MEM0-F1
#
_entry.id   AF-A0A5S9MEM0-F1
#
_cell.length_a   1.000
_cell.length_b   1.000
_cell.length_c   1.000
_cell.angle_alpha   90.00
_cell.angle_beta   90.00
_cell.angle_gamma   90.00
#
_symmetry.space_group_name_H-M   'P 1'
#
loop_
_entity.id
_entity.type
_entity.pdbx_description
1 polymer ?
#
loop_
_entity_poly.entity_id
_entity_poly.type
_entity_poly.pdbx_seq_one_letter_code
_entity_poly.pdbx_strand_id
1 'polypeptide(L)'
;MTGVPVVLKQAIQSTRISGETVIVSIWEKGAEIMPNDIVIKERTVKGIIGYRDVFPSVLNLMRKGYFSADTLVTKKKSSWTM
;
A
#
# COMPACT_ATOMS: atom_id res chain seq x y z
N MET A 1 -6.28 -4.41 -15.23
CA MET A 1 -6.26 -3.24 -14.32
C MET A 1 -5.93 -1.99 -15.15
N THR A 2 -6.89 -1.09 -15.39
CA THR A 2 -6.73 0.04 -16.34
C THR A 2 -6.24 1.34 -15.68
N GLY A 3 -6.30 1.46 -14.35
CA GLY A 3 -5.92 2.69 -13.63
C GLY A 3 -4.47 2.74 -13.12
N VAL A 4 -3.70 1.66 -13.24
CA VAL A 4 -2.38 1.52 -12.62
C VAL A 4 -1.39 2.61 -13.06
N PRO A 5 -1.16 2.85 -14.37
CA PRO A 5 -0.19 3.87 -14.79
C PRO A 5 -0.59 5.28 -14.36
N VAL A 6 -1.89 5.60 -14.44
CA VAL A 6 -2.42 6.91 -14.06
C VAL A 6 -2.23 7.15 -12.56
N VAL A 7 -2.62 6.17 -11.73
CA VAL A 7 -2.54 6.29 -10.27
C VAL A 7 -1.09 6.27 -9.78
N LEU A 8 -0.20 5.50 -10.42
CA LEU A 8 1.23 5.53 -10.11
C LEU A 8 1.82 6.93 -10.31
N LYS A 9 1.56 7.54 -11.47
CA LYS A 9 2.04 8.90 -11.77
C LYS A 9 1.50 9.90 -10.75
N GLN A 10 0.20 9.85 -10.45
CA GLN A 10 -0.43 10.71 -9.45
C GLN A 10 0.19 10.53 -8.05
N ALA A 11 0.47 9.28 -7.66
CA ALA A 11 1.09 8.98 -6.38
C ALA A 11 2.53 9.50 -6.27
N ILE A 12 3.32 9.44 -7.35
CA ILE A 12 4.66 10.05 -7.39
C ILE A 12 4.54 11.57 -7.27
N GLN A 13 3.63 12.17 -8.04
CA GLN A 13 3.49 13.63 -8.11
C GLN A 13 2.89 14.27 -6.85
N SER A 14 2.08 13.53 -6.07
CA SER A 14 1.47 14.01 -4.82
C SER A 14 2.45 14.09 -3.64
N THR A 15 3.62 13.45 -3.75
CA THR A 15 4.64 13.53 -2.70
C THR A 15 5.35 14.90 -2.69
N ARG A 16 5.71 15.35 -1.50
CA ARG A 16 6.58 16.53 -1.28
C ARG A 16 8.00 16.32 -1.83
N ILE A 17 8.83 17.35 -1.77
CA ILE A 17 10.28 17.23 -2.03
C ILE A 17 10.87 16.19 -1.08
N SER A 18 11.71 15.31 -1.62
CA SER A 18 12.29 14.15 -0.94
C SER A 18 11.26 13.15 -0.38
N GLY A 19 10.04 13.15 -0.91
CA GLY A 19 8.98 12.23 -0.49
C GLY A 19 9.13 10.82 -1.07
N GLU A 20 8.44 9.86 -0.45
CA GLU A 20 8.48 8.44 -0.83
C GLU A 20 7.10 7.95 -1.32
N THR A 21 7.09 7.27 -2.46
CA THR A 21 5.94 6.52 -2.99
C THR A 21 6.20 5.03 -2.84
N VAL A 22 5.36 4.34 -2.05
CA VAL A 22 5.47 2.89 -1.83
C VAL A 22 4.43 2.15 -2.66
N ILE A 23 4.89 1.25 -3.55
CA ILE A 23 4.05 0.40 -4.38
C ILE A 23 3.78 -0.92 -3.64
N VAL A 24 2.51 -1.17 -3.33
CA VAL A 24 2.01 -2.40 -2.67
C VAL A 24 1.04 -3.21 -3.54
N SER A 25 0.76 -2.74 -4.75
CA SER A 25 -0.13 -3.42 -5.71
C SER A 25 0.67 -4.31 -6.66
N ILE A 26 0.03 -5.38 -7.16
CA ILE A 26 0.63 -6.37 -8.07
C ILE A 26 0.18 -6.09 -9.50
N TRP A 27 1.12 -5.99 -10.44
CA TRP A 27 0.85 -5.65 -11.84
C TRP A 27 1.39 -6.71 -12.80
N GLU A 28 0.59 -7.07 -13.79
CA GLU A 28 0.96 -8.04 -14.84
C GLU A 28 1.47 -7.35 -16.12
N LYS A 29 1.32 -6.02 -16.20
CA LYS A 29 1.74 -5.19 -17.34
C LYS A 29 2.57 -4.02 -16.84
N GLY A 30 3.44 -3.50 -17.72
CA GLY A 30 4.23 -2.31 -17.44
C GLY A 30 3.37 -1.07 -17.18
N ALA A 31 3.95 -0.09 -16.49
CA ALA A 31 3.36 1.21 -16.22
C ALA A 31 4.38 2.31 -16.54
N GLU A 32 3.95 3.30 -17.31
CA GLU A 32 4.81 4.40 -17.71
C GLU A 32 4.98 5.42 -16.57
N ILE A 33 6.20 5.92 -16.41
CA ILE A 33 6.54 7.00 -15.49
C ILE A 33 7.38 8.07 -16.20
N MET A 34 7.37 9.27 -15.64
CA MET A 34 8.27 10.36 -16.05
C MET A 34 9.43 10.46 -15.05
N PRO A 35 10.67 10.05 -15.37
CA PRO A 35 11.79 10.10 -14.43
C PRO A 35 12.06 11.50 -13.86
N ASN A 36 11.77 12.55 -14.63
CA ASN A 36 11.90 13.94 -14.17
C ASN A 36 10.99 14.26 -12.98
N ASP A 37 9.83 13.60 -12.84
CA ASP A 37 8.98 13.76 -11.66
C ASP A 37 9.70 13.30 -10.39
N ILE A 38 10.66 12.37 -10.51
CA ILE A 38 11.44 11.84 -9.39
C ILE A 38 12.66 12.74 -9.14
N VAL A 39 13.46 13.01 -10.17
CA VAL A 39 14.76 13.69 -10.04
C VAL A 39 14.61 15.14 -9.57
N ILE A 40 13.69 15.92 -10.14
CA ILE A 40 13.55 17.36 -9.85
C ILE A 40 13.24 17.62 -8.36
N LYS A 41 12.57 16.68 -7.70
CA LYS A 41 12.17 16.79 -6.30
C LYS A 41 12.81 15.73 -5.41
N GLU A 42 13.85 15.06 -5.89
CA GLU A 42 14.57 14.00 -5.17
C GLU A 42 13.67 12.93 -4.53
N ARG A 43 12.60 12.52 -5.22
CA ARG A 43 11.65 11.55 -4.67
C ARG A 43 12.21 10.13 -4.70
N THR A 44 11.62 9.24 -3.91
CA THR A 44 11.93 7.81 -3.89
C THR A 44 10.70 6.99 -4.27
N VAL A 45 10.87 5.98 -5.13
CA VAL A 45 9.83 4.98 -5.44
C VAL A 45 10.32 3.62 -4.96
N LYS A 46 9.54 2.95 -4.12
CA LYS A 46 9.92 1.66 -3.50
C LYS A 46 8.81 0.64 -3.64
N GLY A 47 9.14 -0.58 -4.08
CA GLY A 47 8.23 -1.72 -4.05
C GLY A 47 8.32 -2.48 -2.72
N ILE A 48 7.18 -2.90 -2.16
CA ILE A 48 7.13 -3.79 -1.00
C ILE A 48 6.18 -4.96 -1.31
N ILE A 49 6.64 -6.18 -1.00
CA ILE A 49 5.85 -7.41 -1.11
C ILE A 49 6.02 -8.25 0.16
N GLY A 50 4.90 -8.72 0.70
CA GLY A 50 4.88 -9.48 1.94
C GLY A 50 5.37 -8.67 3.15
N TYR A 51 5.75 -9.38 4.20
CA TYR A 51 6.27 -8.81 5.44
C TYR A 51 7.16 -9.81 6.17
N ARG A 52 8.02 -9.32 7.06
CA ARG A 52 8.90 -10.14 7.90
C ARG A 52 9.04 -9.49 9.27
N ASP A 53 9.02 -10.30 10.32
CA ASP A 53 9.29 -9.86 11.71
C ASP A 53 8.34 -8.76 12.25
N VAL A 54 7.12 -8.64 11.71
CA VAL A 54 6.15 -7.58 12.11
C VAL A 54 5.08 -8.02 13.12
N PHE A 55 4.90 -9.33 13.34
CA PHE A 55 3.79 -9.85 14.15
C PHE A 55 3.72 -9.28 15.58
N PRO A 56 4.82 -9.20 16.35
CA PRO A 56 4.78 -8.64 17.70
C PRO A 56 4.31 -7.18 17.72
N SER A 57 4.74 -6.38 16.74
CA SER A 57 4.37 -4.98 16.61
C SER A 57 2.88 -4.81 16.29
N VAL A 58 2.32 -5.64 15.40
CA VAL A 58 0.89 -5.62 15.07
C VAL A 58 0.04 -5.98 16.28
N LEU A 59 0.40 -7.04 17.02
CA LEU A 59 -0.31 -7.42 18.25
C LEU A 59 -0.28 -6.31 19.31
N ASN A 60 0.84 -5.61 19.45
CA ASN A 60 0.94 -4.47 20.36
C ASN A 60 0.02 -3.31 19.95
N LEU A 61 -0.11 -3.03 18.65
CA LEU A 61 -1.04 -2.02 18.14
C LEU A 61 -2.50 -2.44 18.33
N MET A 62 -2.83 -3.71 18.14
CA MET A 62 -4.18 -4.23 18.40
C MET A 62 -4.59 -4.07 19.87
N ARG A 63 -3.67 -4.33 20.81
CA ARG A 63 -3.91 -4.09 22.24
C ARG A 63 -4.17 -2.62 22.58
N LYS A 64 -3.63 -1.69 21.78
CA LYS A 64 -3.88 -0.24 21.91
C LYS A 64 -5.19 0.22 21.22
N GLY A 65 -5.96 -0.71 20.66
CA GLY A 65 -7.23 -0.42 19.99
C GLY A 65 -7.13 -0.13 18.48
N TYR A 66 -5.93 -0.23 17.88
CA TYR A 66 -5.80 -0.14 16.42
C TYR A 66 -6.28 -1.43 15.74
N PHE A 67 -6.72 -1.32 14.48
CA PHE A 67 -7.18 -2.46 13.67
C PHE A 67 -8.35 -3.26 14.28
N SER A 68 -9.30 -2.57 14.91
CA SER A 68 -10.48 -3.21 15.52
C SER A 68 -11.27 -4.05 14.51
N ALA A 69 -11.65 -5.26 14.92
CA ALA A 69 -12.48 -6.13 14.11
C ALA A 69 -13.87 -5.53 13.86
N ASP A 70 -14.40 -4.72 14.78
CA ASP A 70 -15.73 -4.13 14.65
C ASP A 70 -15.82 -3.12 13.50
N THR A 71 -14.68 -2.50 13.14
CA THR A 71 -14.62 -1.52 12.04
C THR A 71 -14.11 -2.15 10.74
N LEU A 72 -13.24 -3.16 10.81
CA LEU A 72 -12.60 -3.75 9.64
C LEU A 72 -13.30 -5.02 9.12
N VAL A 73 -14.01 -5.77 9.97
CA VAL A 73 -14.70 -7.00 9.55
C VAL A 73 -16.11 -6.68 9.08
N THR A 74 -16.30 -6.69 7.77
CA THR A 74 -17.60 -6.35 7.13
C THR A 74 -18.53 -7.55 6.96
N LYS A 75 -18.01 -8.78 7.09
CA LYS A 75 -18.80 -10.00 6.92
C LYS A 75 -18.21 -11.15 7.73
N LYS A 76 -19.03 -11.74 8.60
CA LYS A 76 -18.72 -13.03 9.26
C LYS A 76 -19.50 -14.13 8.55
N LYS A 77 -18.81 -15.19 8.14
CA LYS A 77 -19.45 -16.38 7.55
C LYS A 77 -19.25 -17.54 8.51
N SER A 78 -20.34 -18.01 9.11
CA SER A 78 -20.43 -19.32 9.76
C SER A 78 -21.00 -20.30 8.74
N SER A 79 -20.16 -21.14 8.15
CA SER A 79 -20.63 -22.28 7.35
C SER A 79 -20.62 -23.50 8.25
N TRP A 80 -21.78 -23.81 8.84
CA TRP A 80 -22.12 -25.13 9.34
C TRP A 80 -23.54 -25.41 8.89
N THR A 81 -23.66 -25.95 7.68
CA THR A 81 -24.81 -26.75 7.25
C THR A 81 -24.21 -28.11 6.91
N MET A 82 -24.55 -29.10 7.74
CA MET A 82 -24.33 -30.53 7.49
C MET A 82 -25.13 -30.99 6.27
#